data_AF-A0A369JBI9-F1
#
_entry.id   AF-A0A369JBI9-F1
#
_cell.length_a   1.000
_cell.length_b   1.000
_cell.length_c   1.000
_cell.angle_alpha   90.00
_cell.angle_beta   90.00
_cell.angle_gamma   90.00
#
_symmetry.space_group_name_H-M   'P 1'
#
loop_
_entity.id
_entity.type
_entity.pdbx_description
1 polymer ?
#
loop_
_entity_poly.entity_id
_entity_poly.type
_entity_poly.pdbx_seq_one_letter_code
_entity_poly.pdbx_strand_id
1 'polypeptide(L)'
;ARHKLEQTRIRLSRHNCKGPHLSHSASPEHPKFEVNLATVDTANDQARYFKMPHSFGYRARTRHMFKRGFKESGPTKLSTFLVNYHVGDIVDIKANASQQKGMPHKYYHGRTGIVYNVTPSAVGVIVYKVVGNRYIEKRVNLRVEHVRHSKCRQEFLDRVKSNHDAHAAAKEKGERINLRRVPVLPRESRTVSVAQNAPQTMVPVPYETTI
;
A
#
# COMPACT_ATOMS: atom_id res chain seq x y z
N ALA A 1 29.38 -49.89 4.90
CA ALA A 1 28.12 -50.35 5.49
C ALA A 1 27.21 -49.14 5.68
N ARG A 2 26.08 -49.11 4.95
CA ARG A 2 25.08 -48.03 4.97
C ARG A 2 24.29 -48.11 6.28
N HIS A 3 24.30 -47.05 7.10
CA HIS A 3 23.39 -46.95 8.23
C HIS A 3 22.35 -45.86 7.97
N LYS A 4 21.10 -46.32 7.87
CA LYS A 4 19.86 -45.57 7.71
C LYS A 4 19.55 -44.79 9.01
N LEU A 5 19.17 -43.52 8.88
CA LEU A 5 18.39 -42.75 9.86
C LEU A 5 17.39 -41.93 9.04
N GLU A 6 16.21 -42.49 8.76
CA GLU A 6 14.96 -42.43 9.54
C GLU A 6 14.17 -41.13 9.29
N GLN A 7 13.20 -41.26 8.38
CA GLN A 7 12.27 -40.20 7.98
C GLN A 7 11.12 -40.11 8.99
N THR A 8 11.01 -38.97 9.67
CA THR A 8 9.85 -38.66 10.53
C THR A 8 8.64 -38.31 9.67
N ARG A 9 7.76 -39.30 9.46
CA ARG A 9 6.48 -39.19 8.75
C ARG A 9 5.41 -38.65 9.71
N ILE A 10 4.93 -37.43 9.44
CA ILE A 10 3.81 -36.82 10.17
C ILE A 10 2.53 -37.60 9.86
N ARG A 11 1.91 -38.15 10.91
CA ARG A 11 0.71 -39.00 10.89
C ARG A 11 -0.54 -38.10 10.86
N LEU A 12 -1.23 -38.05 9.72
CA LEU A 12 -2.57 -37.46 9.58
C LEU A 12 -3.58 -38.36 10.31
N SER A 13 -4.10 -37.92 11.47
CA SER A 13 -5.24 -38.55 12.12
C SER A 13 -6.55 -38.08 11.47
N ARG A 14 -7.13 -38.93 10.62
CA ARG A 14 -8.53 -38.83 10.21
C ARG A 14 -9.41 -39.16 11.41
N HIS A 15 -10.04 -38.17 12.02
CA HIS A 15 -11.15 -38.41 12.94
C HIS A 15 -12.43 -38.62 12.13
N ASN A 16 -12.94 -39.84 12.28
CA ASN A 16 -14.05 -40.45 11.62
C ASN A 16 -15.28 -40.22 12.53
N CYS A 17 -16.09 -39.20 12.24
CA CYS A 17 -17.36 -39.01 12.94
C CYS A 17 -18.44 -39.78 12.17
N LYS A 18 -18.75 -40.98 12.67
CA LYS A 18 -19.89 -41.80 12.25
C LYS A 18 -21.20 -41.08 12.62
N GLY A 19 -22.06 -40.86 11.64
CA GLY A 19 -23.45 -40.47 11.88
C GLY A 19 -24.28 -41.64 12.40
N PRO A 20 -25.40 -41.40 13.09
CA PRO A 20 -26.40 -42.43 13.36
C PRO A 20 -27.43 -42.51 12.22
N HIS A 21 -27.66 -43.74 11.78
CA HIS A 21 -28.72 -44.14 10.88
C HIS A 21 -30.10 -43.96 11.53
N LEU A 22 -31.05 -43.38 10.80
CA LEU A 22 -32.48 -43.56 11.01
C LEU A 22 -33.13 -43.82 9.66
N SER A 23 -33.35 -45.10 9.38
CA SER A 23 -34.29 -45.58 8.38
C SER A 23 -35.71 -45.36 8.88
N HIS A 24 -36.60 -44.71 8.13
CA HIS A 24 -38.03 -45.01 8.09
C HIS A 24 -38.60 -44.58 6.73
N SER A 25 -39.18 -45.54 6.05
CA SER A 25 -39.91 -45.46 4.79
C SER A 25 -41.29 -44.81 4.98
N ALA A 26 -41.61 -43.77 4.21
CA ALA A 26 -42.96 -43.42 3.79
C ALA A 26 -42.88 -42.43 2.61
N SER A 27 -43.52 -42.77 1.48
CA SER A 27 -43.81 -41.85 0.37
C SER A 27 -45.26 -41.34 0.49
N PRO A 28 -45.76 -40.43 -0.37
CA PRO A 28 -45.93 -39.02 -0.06
C PRO A 28 -47.39 -38.56 -0.14
N GLU A 29 -47.85 -37.74 0.81
CA GLU A 29 -49.10 -36.99 0.65
C GLU A 29 -48.80 -35.52 0.34
N HIS A 30 -49.23 -35.11 -0.85
CA HIS A 30 -49.14 -33.75 -1.37
C HIS A 30 -50.07 -32.80 -0.60
N PRO A 31 -49.56 -31.71 0.01
CA PRO A 31 -50.35 -30.50 0.15
C PRO A 31 -50.31 -29.76 -1.19
N LYS A 32 -51.50 -29.51 -1.74
CA LYS A 32 -51.72 -28.66 -2.92
C LYS A 32 -51.14 -27.27 -2.64
N PHE A 33 -49.92 -27.02 -3.09
CA PHE A 33 -49.41 -25.66 -3.21
C PHE A 33 -50.05 -25.06 -4.46
N GLU A 34 -51.06 -24.23 -4.25
CA GLU A 34 -51.50 -23.25 -5.24
C GLU A 34 -50.26 -22.55 -5.80
N VAL A 35 -50.09 -22.66 -7.11
CA VAL A 35 -49.23 -21.78 -7.89
C VAL A 35 -49.83 -20.38 -7.83
N ASN A 36 -49.46 -19.63 -6.79
CA ASN A 36 -49.57 -18.19 -6.81
C ASN A 36 -48.55 -17.66 -7.82
N LEU A 37 -49.05 -17.44 -9.03
CA LEU A 37 -48.36 -16.73 -10.09
C LEU A 37 -47.99 -15.33 -9.58
N ALA A 38 -46.69 -15.05 -9.54
CA ALA A 38 -46.09 -13.71 -9.52
C ALA A 38 -46.50 -12.77 -8.37
N THR A 39 -45.76 -12.85 -7.26
CA THR A 39 -45.22 -11.64 -6.64
C THR A 39 -43.72 -11.81 -6.51
N VAL A 40 -43.05 -11.59 -7.65
CA VAL A 40 -41.64 -11.19 -7.65
C VAL A 40 -41.55 -9.97 -6.74
N ASP A 41 -40.63 -9.95 -5.76
CA ASP A 41 -40.34 -8.79 -4.92
C ASP A 41 -39.86 -7.61 -5.79
N THR A 42 -40.81 -6.95 -6.45
CA THR A 42 -40.62 -5.89 -7.44
C THR A 42 -40.02 -4.64 -6.82
N ALA A 43 -40.09 -4.48 -5.49
CA ALA A 43 -39.48 -3.37 -4.78
C ALA A 43 -37.94 -3.41 -4.81
N ASN A 44 -37.32 -4.60 -4.78
CA ASN A 44 -35.85 -4.72 -4.75
C ASN A 44 -35.24 -4.77 -6.16
N ASP A 45 -36.03 -5.16 -7.17
CA ASP A 45 -35.62 -5.12 -8.59
C ASP A 45 -35.78 -3.72 -9.22
N GLN A 46 -36.76 -2.92 -8.80
CA GLN A 46 -36.89 -1.53 -9.25
C GLN A 46 -35.70 -0.65 -8.81
N ALA A 47 -35.13 -0.90 -7.63
CA ALA A 47 -33.94 -0.18 -7.14
C ALA A 47 -32.64 -0.57 -7.89
N ARG A 48 -32.61 -1.74 -8.55
CA ARG A 48 -31.49 -2.16 -9.41
C ARG A 48 -31.58 -1.61 -10.84
N TYR A 49 -32.79 -1.30 -11.31
CA TYR A 49 -33.04 -0.83 -12.68
C TYR A 49 -32.76 0.67 -12.91
N PHE A 50 -32.78 1.50 -11.85
CA PHE A 50 -32.46 2.94 -11.92
C PHE A 50 -31.04 3.31 -11.49
N LYS A 51 -30.13 2.33 -11.39
CA LYS A 51 -28.71 2.63 -11.19
C LYS A 51 -28.08 2.97 -12.55
N MET A 52 -28.08 4.27 -12.90
CA MET A 52 -27.42 4.76 -14.12
C MET A 52 -26.01 4.15 -14.22
N PRO A 53 -25.67 3.45 -15.32
CA PRO A 53 -24.39 2.78 -15.44
C PRO A 53 -23.26 3.81 -15.38
N HIS A 54 -22.37 3.67 -14.40
CA HIS A 54 -21.16 4.47 -14.36
C HIS A 54 -20.23 4.08 -15.50
N SER A 55 -19.59 5.06 -16.13
CA SER A 55 -18.56 4.79 -17.11
C SER A 55 -17.28 4.28 -16.42
N PHE A 56 -16.86 3.06 -16.77
CA PHE A 56 -15.67 2.40 -16.22
C PHE A 56 -14.43 2.54 -17.11
N GLY A 57 -14.33 3.66 -17.84
CA GLY A 57 -13.19 3.93 -18.71
C GLY A 57 -11.85 3.95 -17.95
N TYR A 58 -10.75 3.77 -18.69
CA TYR A 58 -9.39 3.69 -18.13
C TYR A 58 -9.02 4.88 -17.23
N ARG A 59 -9.52 6.08 -17.58
CA ARG A 59 -9.30 7.33 -16.85
C ARG A 59 -10.53 7.80 -16.05
N ALA A 60 -11.55 6.96 -15.90
CA ALA A 60 -12.72 7.30 -15.10
C ALA A 60 -12.32 7.59 -13.65
N ARG A 61 -12.91 8.64 -13.06
CA ARG A 61 -12.67 9.09 -11.68
C ARG A 61 -11.24 9.59 -11.42
N THR A 62 -10.57 10.17 -12.42
CA THR A 62 -9.19 10.71 -12.28
C THR A 62 -9.08 12.24 -12.37
N ARG A 63 -10.21 12.97 -12.33
CA ARG A 63 -10.27 14.44 -12.51
C ARG A 63 -9.27 15.20 -11.63
N HIS A 64 -9.21 14.90 -10.34
CA HIS A 64 -8.27 15.53 -9.41
C HIS A 64 -6.93 14.80 -9.32
N MET A 65 -6.95 13.47 -9.48
CA MET A 65 -5.75 12.62 -9.36
C MET A 65 -4.68 12.91 -10.40
N PHE A 66 -5.09 13.21 -11.64
CA PHE A 66 -4.16 13.56 -12.73
C PHE A 66 -4.05 15.07 -12.95
N LYS A 67 -4.74 15.89 -12.15
CA LYS A 67 -4.66 17.34 -12.26
C LYS A 67 -3.23 17.82 -11.99
N ARG A 68 -2.77 18.81 -12.77
CA ARG A 68 -1.51 19.52 -12.50
C ARG A 68 -1.66 20.40 -11.25
N GLY A 69 -0.55 20.67 -10.57
CA GLY A 69 -0.51 21.62 -9.46
C GLY A 69 -0.91 23.03 -9.91
N PHE A 70 -1.33 23.85 -8.96
CA PHE A 70 -1.65 25.26 -9.23
C PHE A 70 -0.40 25.99 -9.74
N LYS A 71 -0.52 26.73 -10.84
CA LYS A 71 0.60 27.40 -11.54
C LYS A 71 1.74 26.45 -11.98
N GLU A 72 1.48 25.15 -12.10
CA GLU A 72 2.42 24.16 -12.64
C GLU A 72 1.98 23.63 -14.02
N SER A 73 1.15 24.39 -14.74
CA SER A 73 0.77 24.11 -16.12
C SER A 73 1.94 24.40 -17.08
N GLY A 74 2.01 23.70 -18.21
CA GLY A 74 3.01 23.92 -19.24
C GLY A 74 4.05 22.77 -19.38
N PRO A 75 5.23 23.06 -19.96
CA PRO A 75 6.24 22.05 -20.25
C PRO A 75 6.85 21.47 -18.96
N THR A 76 7.18 20.17 -19.01
CA THR A 76 7.87 19.49 -17.90
C THR A 76 9.32 19.97 -17.81
N LYS A 77 9.83 20.17 -16.59
CA LYS A 77 11.22 20.58 -16.33
C LYS A 77 12.21 19.58 -16.93
N LEU A 78 13.29 20.06 -17.54
CA LEU A 78 14.34 19.23 -18.15
C LEU A 78 14.98 18.24 -17.17
N SER A 79 15.07 18.62 -15.89
CA SER A 79 15.53 17.75 -14.80
C SER A 79 14.88 16.36 -14.79
N THR A 80 13.60 16.24 -15.20
CA THR A 80 12.89 14.95 -15.20
C THR A 80 13.41 13.98 -16.25
N PHE A 81 13.92 14.49 -17.38
CA PHE A 81 14.47 13.68 -18.47
C PHE A 81 15.93 13.29 -18.26
N LEU A 82 16.68 14.11 -17.51
CA LEU A 82 18.09 13.88 -17.21
C LEU A 82 18.31 12.90 -16.03
N VAL A 83 17.24 12.42 -15.40
CA VAL A 83 17.32 11.43 -14.33
C VAL A 83 17.67 10.07 -14.93
N ASN A 84 18.81 9.51 -14.54
CA ASN A 84 19.23 8.17 -14.92
C ASN A 84 18.52 7.12 -14.05
N TYR A 85 17.98 6.09 -14.68
CA TYR A 85 17.34 4.96 -14.00
C TYR A 85 18.10 3.67 -14.31
N HIS A 86 18.31 2.84 -13.31
CA HIS A 86 18.94 1.53 -13.44
C HIS A 86 17.99 0.43 -12.96
N VAL A 87 18.29 -0.80 -13.38
CA VAL A 87 17.57 -1.99 -12.91
C VAL A 87 17.83 -2.17 -11.42
N GLY A 88 16.77 -2.37 -10.64
CA GLY A 88 16.82 -2.49 -9.18
C GLY A 88 16.55 -1.18 -8.42
N ASP A 89 16.46 -0.04 -9.09
CA ASP A 89 16.10 1.22 -8.44
C ASP A 89 14.66 1.19 -7.93
N ILE A 90 14.47 1.81 -6.76
CA ILE A 90 13.13 1.96 -6.15
C ILE A 90 12.54 3.28 -6.61
N VAL A 91 11.39 3.19 -7.27
CA VAL A 91 10.74 4.33 -7.92
C VAL A 91 9.29 4.49 -7.51
N ASP A 92 8.87 5.74 -7.40
CA ASP A 92 7.50 6.15 -7.14
C ASP A 92 6.80 6.53 -8.44
N ILE A 93 5.58 6.03 -8.62
CA ILE A 93 4.76 6.27 -9.79
C ILE A 93 3.83 7.45 -9.52
N LYS A 94 4.04 8.57 -10.21
CA LYS A 94 3.18 9.76 -10.16
C LYS A 94 2.84 10.22 -11.56
N ALA A 95 1.59 10.00 -11.96
CA ALA A 95 1.09 10.42 -13.26
C ALA A 95 1.22 11.93 -13.48
N ASN A 96 1.61 12.33 -14.68
CA ASN A 96 1.72 13.72 -15.10
C ASN A 96 0.80 13.94 -16.30
N ALA A 97 -0.30 14.70 -16.16
CA ALA A 97 -1.26 14.86 -17.25
C ALA A 97 -0.73 15.61 -18.49
N SER A 98 0.39 16.35 -18.38
CA SER A 98 1.02 17.02 -19.52
C SER A 98 1.51 16.00 -20.57
N GLN A 99 1.87 14.79 -20.13
CA GLN A 99 2.27 13.69 -21.01
C GLN A 99 1.24 12.58 -20.97
N GLN A 100 0.65 12.25 -22.12
CA GLN A 100 -0.41 11.25 -22.22
C GLN A 100 0.11 9.86 -22.55
N LYS A 101 1.25 9.78 -23.24
CA LYS A 101 1.87 8.51 -23.65
C LYS A 101 2.47 7.81 -22.43
N GLY A 102 2.36 6.48 -22.39
CA GLY A 102 2.89 5.67 -21.28
C GLY A 102 2.36 6.05 -19.90
N MET A 103 1.19 6.68 -19.84
CA MET A 103 0.54 7.08 -18.59
C MET A 103 0.11 5.86 -17.77
N PRO A 104 0.39 5.82 -16.46
CA PRO A 104 -0.05 4.73 -15.60
C PRO A 104 -1.57 4.69 -15.48
N HIS A 105 -2.13 3.49 -15.31
CA HIS A 105 -3.50 3.34 -14.81
C HIS A 105 -3.62 3.96 -13.40
N LYS A 106 -4.79 4.51 -13.07
CA LYS A 106 -5.07 5.14 -11.76
C LYS A 106 -4.72 4.29 -10.55
N TYR A 107 -4.79 2.96 -10.67
CA TYR A 107 -4.44 2.03 -9.59
C TYR A 107 -2.97 2.15 -9.16
N TYR A 108 -2.07 2.41 -10.10
CA TYR A 108 -0.64 2.50 -9.85
C TYR A 108 -0.19 3.91 -9.43
N HIS A 109 -1.10 4.90 -9.46
CA HIS A 109 -0.77 6.24 -8.99
C HIS A 109 -0.46 6.22 -7.50
N GLY A 110 0.68 6.77 -7.10
CA GLY A 110 1.17 6.77 -5.72
C GLY A 110 1.70 5.43 -5.24
N ARG A 111 1.91 4.46 -6.14
CA ARG A 111 2.56 3.19 -5.80
C ARG A 111 4.06 3.27 -6.03
N THR A 112 4.80 2.62 -5.16
CA THR A 112 6.23 2.41 -5.28
C THR A 112 6.47 1.03 -5.89
N GLY A 113 7.50 0.92 -6.73
CA GLY A 113 7.89 -0.33 -7.35
C GLY A 113 9.39 -0.39 -7.61
N ILE A 114 9.83 -1.50 -8.20
CA ILE A 114 11.23 -1.75 -8.53
C ILE A 114 11.37 -1.77 -10.05
N VAL A 115 12.41 -1.09 -10.56
CA VAL A 115 12.72 -1.10 -12.00
C VAL A 115 13.25 -2.48 -12.41
N TYR A 116 12.63 -3.08 -13.42
CA TYR A 116 13.08 -4.36 -13.99
C TYR A 116 13.70 -4.22 -15.38
N ASN A 117 13.30 -3.20 -16.14
CA ASN A 117 13.78 -2.96 -17.49
C ASN A 117 13.88 -1.46 -17.76
N VAL A 118 14.83 -1.07 -18.61
CA VAL A 118 15.05 0.32 -19.02
C VAL A 118 15.03 0.37 -20.54
N THR A 119 14.27 1.30 -21.10
CA THR A 119 14.13 1.52 -22.54
C THR A 119 14.43 3.00 -22.85
N PRO A 120 14.61 3.41 -24.12
CA PRO A 120 15.08 4.77 -24.44
C PRO A 120 14.23 5.92 -23.89
N SER A 121 12.93 5.72 -23.68
CA SER A 121 12.01 6.76 -23.17
C SER A 121 11.18 6.34 -21.97
N ALA A 122 11.32 5.09 -21.53
CA ALA A 122 10.45 4.49 -20.53
C ALA A 122 11.17 3.48 -19.64
N VAL A 123 10.59 3.26 -18.47
CA VAL A 123 11.07 2.38 -17.42
C VAL A 123 9.98 1.34 -17.17
N GLY A 124 10.37 0.08 -17.17
CA GLY A 124 9.53 -1.03 -16.74
C GLY A 124 9.60 -1.17 -15.23
N VAL A 125 8.47 -1.04 -14.55
CA VAL A 125 8.36 -1.12 -13.09
C VAL A 125 7.52 -2.34 -12.68
N ILE A 126 8.04 -3.11 -11.73
CA ILE A 126 7.31 -4.17 -11.04
C ILE A 126 6.58 -3.56 -9.85
N VAL A 127 5.26 -3.74 -9.80
CA VAL A 127 4.40 -3.31 -8.69
C VAL A 127 3.53 -4.47 -8.24
N TYR A 128 3.42 -4.66 -6.93
CA TYR A 128 2.48 -5.63 -6.36
C TYR A 128 1.07 -5.05 -6.29
N LYS A 129 0.13 -5.71 -6.96
CA LYS A 129 -1.29 -5.36 -6.95
C LYS A 129 -2.06 -6.40 -6.15
N VAL A 130 -2.86 -5.95 -5.19
CA VAL A 130 -3.83 -6.80 -4.49
C VAL A 130 -4.98 -7.11 -5.45
N VAL A 131 -5.25 -8.40 -5.66
CA VAL A 131 -6.40 -8.89 -6.43
C VAL A 131 -7.11 -9.95 -5.60
N GLY A 132 -8.27 -9.59 -5.04
CA GLY A 132 -8.97 -10.45 -4.09
C GLY A 132 -8.13 -10.68 -2.84
N ASN A 133 -7.75 -11.93 -2.59
CA ASN A 133 -7.03 -12.38 -1.40
C ASN A 133 -5.49 -12.46 -1.58
N ARG A 134 -4.94 -12.18 -2.76
CA ARG A 134 -3.51 -12.37 -3.05
C ARG A 134 -2.85 -11.16 -3.69
N TYR A 135 -1.54 -11.06 -3.51
CA TYR A 135 -0.69 -10.11 -4.22
C TYR A 135 -0.23 -10.71 -5.54
N ILE A 136 -0.42 -9.97 -6.62
CA ILE A 136 0.03 -10.36 -7.96
C ILE A 136 1.10 -9.36 -8.41
N GLU A 137 2.22 -9.88 -8.87
CA GLU A 137 3.25 -9.10 -9.55
C GLU A 137 2.68 -8.53 -10.86
N LYS A 138 2.73 -7.21 -11.02
CA LYS A 138 2.35 -6.53 -12.26
C LYS A 138 3.52 -5.76 -12.81
N ARG A 139 3.85 -6.03 -14.06
CA ARG A 139 4.86 -5.30 -14.84
C ARG A 139 4.18 -4.19 -15.62
N VAL A 140 4.62 -2.97 -15.40
CA VAL A 140 4.03 -1.76 -15.99
C VAL A 140 5.12 -0.98 -16.70
N ASN A 141 4.92 -0.68 -17.98
CA ASN A 141 5.82 0.17 -18.75
C ASN A 141 5.36 1.62 -18.62
N LEU A 142 6.21 2.47 -18.06
CA LEU A 142 5.90 3.86 -17.76
C LEU A 142 6.96 4.77 -18.36
N ARG A 143 6.56 5.91 -18.93
CA ARG A 143 7.56 6.89 -19.35
C ARG A 143 8.18 7.61 -18.16
N VAL A 144 9.38 8.15 -18.36
CA VAL A 144 10.18 8.83 -17.33
C VAL A 144 9.46 10.01 -16.68
N GLU A 145 8.52 10.67 -17.37
CA GLU A 145 7.78 11.82 -16.83
C GLU A 145 6.78 11.43 -15.73
N HIS A 146 6.48 10.14 -15.60
CA HIS A 146 5.58 9.58 -14.60
C HIS A 146 6.28 8.87 -13.45
N VAL A 147 7.62 8.83 -13.49
CA VAL A 147 8.45 8.08 -12.55
C VAL A 147 9.33 9.06 -11.79
N ARG A 148 9.57 8.79 -10.51
CA ARG A 148 10.52 9.53 -9.67
C ARG A 148 11.29 8.55 -8.79
N HIS A 149 12.55 8.87 -8.49
CA HIS A 149 13.31 8.13 -7.48
C HIS A 149 12.68 8.29 -6.10
N SER A 150 12.60 7.20 -5.35
CA SER A 150 12.06 7.23 -4.00
C SER A 150 13.13 7.65 -2.97
N LYS A 151 12.81 8.67 -2.17
CA LYS A 151 13.74 9.21 -1.15
C LYS A 151 13.97 8.23 0.01
N CYS A 152 13.08 7.26 0.22
CA CYS A 152 13.22 6.27 1.29
C CYS A 152 14.48 5.40 1.12
N ARG A 153 14.89 5.12 -0.12
CA ARG A 153 16.11 4.38 -0.41
C ARG A 153 17.35 5.23 -0.16
N GLN A 154 17.30 6.51 -0.49
CA GLN A 154 18.41 7.44 -0.26
C GLN A 154 18.75 7.53 1.24
N GLU A 155 17.75 7.79 2.09
CA GLU A 155 17.95 7.84 3.55
C GLU A 155 18.53 6.53 4.10
N PHE A 156 18.08 5.38 3.58
CA PHE A 156 18.63 4.09 3.97
C PHE A 156 20.10 3.95 3.58
N LEU A 157 20.47 4.33 2.35
CA LEU A 157 21.85 4.24 1.86
C LEU A 157 22.77 5.18 2.62
N ASP A 158 22.33 6.41 2.89
CA ASP A 158 23.10 7.40 3.67
C ASP A 158 23.34 6.88 5.09
N ARG A 159 22.34 6.23 5.70
CA ARG A 159 22.49 5.58 7.00
C ARG A 159 23.41 4.36 6.98
N VAL A 160 23.40 3.56 5.90
CA VAL A 160 24.33 2.42 5.76
C VAL A 160 25.77 2.93 5.74
N LYS A 161 26.03 4.02 5.01
CA LYS A 161 27.34 4.69 4.98
C LYS A 161 27.74 5.23 6.35
N SER A 162 26.88 6.03 6.98
CA SER A 162 27.18 6.60 8.31
C SER A 162 27.42 5.52 9.37
N ASN A 163 26.68 4.41 9.30
CA ASN A 163 26.87 3.29 10.21
C ASN A 163 28.19 2.56 9.97
N HIS A 164 28.59 2.39 8.71
CA HIS A 164 29.87 1.79 8.35
C HIS A 164 31.04 2.66 8.86
N ASP A 165 30.96 3.97 8.65
CA ASP A 165 32.00 4.91 9.07
C ASP A 165 32.11 4.97 10.61
N ALA A 166 30.97 5.00 11.31
CA ALA A 166 30.93 4.93 12.78
C ALA A 166 31.50 3.61 13.31
N HIS A 167 31.21 2.49 12.64
CA HIS A 167 31.75 1.18 13.02
C HIS A 167 33.26 1.10 12.80
N ALA A 168 33.78 1.63 11.69
CA ALA A 168 35.20 1.69 11.41
C ALA A 168 35.94 2.54 12.48
N ALA A 169 35.43 3.73 12.79
CA ALA A 169 35.98 4.60 13.82
C ALA A 169 35.92 3.96 15.23
N ALA A 170 34.85 3.24 15.55
CA ALA A 170 34.72 2.52 16.82
C ALA A 170 35.76 1.40 16.95
N LYS A 171 36.00 0.68 15.85
CA LYS A 171 36.97 -0.42 15.80
C LYS A 171 38.40 0.09 16.00
N GLU A 172 38.73 1.25 15.43
CA GLU A 172 40.02 1.92 15.64
C GLU A 172 40.21 2.38 17.08
N LYS A 173 39.15 2.88 17.73
CA LYS A 173 39.16 3.31 19.14
C LYS A 173 39.03 2.16 20.16
N GLY A 174 38.56 0.99 19.73
CA GLY A 174 38.25 -0.15 20.60
C GLY A 174 36.94 -0.02 21.38
N GLU A 175 36.06 0.92 21.02
CA GLU A 175 34.78 1.16 21.69
C GLU A 175 33.64 0.32 21.07
N ARG A 176 32.65 -0.06 21.87
CA ARG A 176 31.44 -0.76 21.39
C ARG A 176 30.32 0.25 21.14
N ILE A 177 29.86 0.38 19.89
CA ILE A 177 28.75 1.26 19.50
C ILE A 177 27.48 0.46 19.18
N ASN A 178 26.32 0.98 19.57
CA ASN A 178 25.02 0.48 19.15
C ASN A 178 24.55 1.18 17.86
N LEU A 179 24.51 0.45 16.74
CA LEU A 179 24.10 0.98 15.43
C LEU A 179 22.59 0.84 15.13
N ARG A 180 21.84 0.25 16.06
CA ARG A 180 20.40 0.03 15.90
C ARG A 180 19.63 1.30 16.25
N ARG A 181 18.53 1.54 15.52
CA ARG A 181 17.60 2.62 15.83
C ARG A 181 16.83 2.29 17.11
N VAL A 182 16.66 3.28 17.97
CA VAL A 182 15.84 3.20 19.19
C VAL A 182 14.63 4.11 19.00
N PRO A 183 13.41 3.72 19.43
CA PRO A 183 12.28 4.63 19.44
C PRO A 183 12.54 5.81 20.39
N VAL A 184 11.70 6.84 20.32
CA VAL A 184 11.76 7.97 21.25
C VAL A 184 11.56 7.44 22.67
N LEU A 185 12.56 7.64 23.52
CA LEU A 185 12.53 7.28 24.93
C LEU A 185 11.83 8.37 25.75
N PRO A 186 11.37 8.07 26.98
CA PRO A 186 10.91 9.08 27.91
C PRO A 186 11.95 10.20 28.05
N ARG A 187 11.47 11.45 28.15
CA ARG A 187 12.35 12.60 28.35
C ARG A 187 13.12 12.41 29.66
N GLU A 188 14.42 12.69 29.61
CA GLU A 188 15.25 12.70 30.80
C GLU A 188 14.84 13.85 31.74
N SER A 189 15.14 13.70 33.03
CA SER A 189 14.97 14.77 34.01
C SER A 189 15.83 15.96 33.62
N ARG A 190 15.22 17.16 33.56
CA ARG A 190 15.95 18.41 33.32
C ARG A 190 15.49 19.49 34.29
N THR A 191 16.41 20.34 34.71
CA THR A 191 16.09 21.55 35.48
C THR A 191 15.77 22.70 34.53
N VAL A 192 14.77 23.50 34.86
CA VAL A 192 14.41 24.70 34.11
C VAL A 192 14.70 25.90 35.01
N SER A 193 15.55 26.82 34.54
CA SER A 193 15.89 28.04 35.30
C SER A 193 14.79 29.09 35.19
N VAL A 194 14.49 29.74 36.32
CA VAL A 194 13.46 30.78 36.45
C VAL A 194 14.03 32.20 36.31
N ALA A 195 15.36 32.37 36.29
CA ALA A 195 16.01 33.67 36.36
C ALA A 195 15.63 34.66 35.24
N GLN A 196 15.31 34.15 34.04
CA GLN A 196 14.87 34.96 32.89
C GLN A 196 13.55 34.43 32.30
N ASN A 197 12.89 33.49 32.99
CA ASN A 197 11.68 32.83 32.54
C ASN A 197 10.71 32.68 33.71
N ALA A 198 10.15 33.82 34.14
CA ALA A 198 9.15 33.85 35.19
C ALA A 198 7.87 33.14 34.71
N PRO A 199 7.26 32.26 35.52
CA PRO A 199 6.04 31.57 35.14
C PRO A 199 4.89 32.58 34.96
N GLN A 200 4.28 32.59 33.78
CA GLN A 200 3.11 33.42 33.50
C GLN A 200 1.85 32.71 33.99
N THR A 201 1.09 33.36 34.87
CA THR A 201 -0.22 32.85 35.31
C THR A 201 -1.26 33.16 34.22
N MET A 202 -1.99 32.14 33.76
CA MET A 202 -3.08 32.28 32.80
C MET A 202 -4.43 32.03 33.47
N VAL A 203 -5.46 32.77 33.05
CA VAL A 203 -6.84 32.70 33.57
C VAL A 203 -7.76 32.20 32.44
N PRO A 204 -8.77 31.36 32.72
CA PRO A 204 -9.74 30.95 31.72
C PRO A 204 -10.43 32.15 31.07
N VAL A 205 -10.56 32.11 29.75
CA VAL A 205 -11.24 33.15 28.97
C VAL A 205 -12.77 33.01 29.19
N PRO A 206 -13.49 34.12 29.41
CA PRO A 206 -14.94 34.10 29.54
C PRO A 206 -15.63 33.70 28.24
N TYR A 207 -16.85 33.18 28.35
CA TYR A 207 -17.69 32.86 27.19
C TYR A 207 -18.08 34.14 26.44
N GLU A 208 -17.88 34.15 25.12
CA GLU A 208 -18.32 35.22 24.22
C GLU A 208 -19.17 34.65 23.06
N THR A 209 -20.14 35.45 22.60
CA THR A 209 -21.06 35.12 21.51
C THR A 209 -20.69 35.79 20.18
N THR A 210 -19.41 36.12 19.97
CA THR A 210 -18.94 36.79 18.75
C THR A 210 -19.08 35.86 17.54
N ILE A 211 -20.13 36.11 16.74
CA ILE A 211 -20.41 35.55 15.40
C ILE A 211 -20.02 36.55 14.31
#